data_AF-A0A4R9LQQ0-F1
#
_entry.id   AF-A0A4R9LQQ0-F1
#
_cell.length_a   1.000
_cell.length_b   1.000
_cell.length_c   1.000
_cell.angle_alpha   90.00
_cell.angle_beta   90.00
_cell.angle_gamma   90.00
#
_symmetry.space_group_name_H-M   'P 1'
#
loop_
_entity.id
_entity.type
_entity.pdbx_description
1 polymer ?
#
loop_
_entity_poly.entity_id
_entity_poly.type
_entity_poly.pdbx_seq_one_letter_code
_entity_poly.pdbx_strand_id
1 'polypeptide(L)' 'MIRLTEFETELMKTFSLSDRDARRLERVITDLSIIVGMDHTEIFDFLRFGVEKEFEELKADYHWENFRIKIQKKLKKSSS' A
#
# COMPACT_ATOMS: atom_id res chain seq x y z
N MET A 1 22.50 -9.45 -1.59
CA MET A 1 21.03 -9.51 -1.35
C MET A 1 20.71 -8.53 -0.24
N ILE A 2 20.03 -7.43 -0.56
CA ILE A 2 19.52 -6.51 0.46
C ILE A 2 18.30 -7.22 1.06
N ARG A 3 18.35 -7.56 2.35
CA ARG A 3 17.23 -8.20 3.07
C ARG A 3 16.05 -7.23 3.16
N LEU A 4 14.83 -7.77 3.15
CA LEU A 4 13.64 -6.98 3.45
C LEU A 4 13.63 -6.56 4.93
N THR A 5 13.04 -5.42 5.23
CA THR A 5 12.73 -5.02 6.61
C THR A 5 11.60 -5.89 7.17
N GLU A 6 11.35 -5.82 8.49
CA GLU A 6 10.24 -6.54 9.12
C GLU A 6 8.89 -6.13 8.52
N PHE A 7 8.69 -4.82 8.29
CA PHE A 7 7.48 -4.28 7.69
C PHE A 7 7.32 -4.72 6.22
N GLU A 8 8.39 -4.64 5.42
CA GLU A 8 8.37 -5.14 4.03
C GLU A 8 8.05 -6.64 3.98
N THR A 9 8.57 -7.43 4.93
CA THR A 9 8.28 -8.86 5.04
C THR A 9 6.81 -9.10 5.39
N GLU A 10 6.23 -8.27 6.26
CA GLU A 10 4.82 -8.35 6.61
C GLU A 10 3.92 -7.99 5.42
N LEU A 11 4.26 -6.93 4.67
CA LEU A 11 3.57 -6.55 3.43
C LEU A 11 3.63 -7.69 2.40
N MET A 12 4.81 -8.28 2.23
CA MET A 12 5.02 -9.40 1.31
C MET A 12 4.11 -10.58 1.64
N LYS A 13 4.04 -10.98 2.91
CA LYS A 13 3.20 -12.10 3.35
C LYS A 13 1.71 -11.78 3.30
N THR A 14 1.32 -10.58 3.72
CA THR A 14 -0.09 -10.17 3.80
C THR A 14 -0.71 -10.06 2.41
N PHE A 15 0.02 -9.47 1.45
CA PHE A 15 -0.50 -9.18 0.11
C PHE A 15 0.03 -10.15 -0.97
N SER A 16 0.77 -11.19 -0.58
CA SER A 16 1.41 -12.16 -1.48
C SER A 16 2.23 -11.48 -2.60
N LEU A 17 3.08 -10.53 -2.21
CA LEU A 17 3.88 -9.70 -3.13
C LEU A 17 5.26 -10.31 -3.39
N SER A 18 5.93 -9.84 -4.45
CA SER A 18 7.37 -10.05 -4.63
C SER A 18 8.18 -9.11 -3.72
N ASP A 19 9.47 -9.39 -3.49
CA ASP A 19 10.36 -8.47 -2.75
C ASP A 19 10.33 -7.04 -3.31
N ARG A 20 10.26 -6.93 -4.65
CA ARG A 20 10.23 -5.64 -5.34
C ARG A 20 8.94 -4.89 -5.06
N ASP A 21 7.81 -5.60 -5.09
CA ASP A 21 6.49 -5.02 -4.90
C ASP A 21 6.24 -4.67 -3.43
N ALA A 22 6.76 -5.47 -2.50
CA ALA A 22 6.73 -5.17 -1.07
C ALA A 22 7.43 -3.84 -0.76
N ARG A 23 8.63 -3.62 -1.30
CA ARG A 23 9.34 -2.33 -1.21
C ARG A 23 8.59 -1.18 -1.84
N ARG A 24 7.88 -1.45 -2.94
CA ARG A 24 7.13 -0.42 -3.65
C ARG A 24 5.87 -0.04 -2.89
N LEU A 25 5.23 -1.02 -2.26
CA LEU A 25 4.08 -0.80 -1.39
C LEU A 25 4.48 -0.07 -0.11
N GLU A 26 5.62 -0.39 0.48
CA GLU A 26 6.16 0.34 1.64
C GLU A 26 6.37 1.84 1.33
N ARG A 27 6.94 2.17 0.16
CA ARG A 27 7.05 3.56 -0.30
C ARG A 27 5.68 4.21 -0.51
N VAL A 28 4.72 3.48 -1.08
CA VAL A 28 3.35 3.99 -1.26
C VAL A 28 2.70 4.28 0.09
N ILE A 29 2.85 3.40 1.08
CA ILE A 29 2.34 3.62 2.44
C ILE A 29 2.99 4.84 3.08
N THR A 30 4.30 5.00 2.91
CA THR A 30 5.07 6.16 3.41
C THR A 30 4.58 7.47 2.78
N ASP A 31 4.44 7.50 1.46
CA ASP A 31 3.88 8.65 0.74
C ASP A 31 2.48 8.99 1.24
N LEU A 32 1.62 7.97 1.37
CA LEU A 32 0.24 8.14 1.82
C LEU A 32 0.20 8.69 3.24
N SER A 33 1.03 8.18 4.16
CA SER A 33 1.11 8.64 5.55
C SER A 33 1.37 10.14 5.64
N ILE A 34 2.33 10.63 4.87
CA ILE A 34 2.65 12.07 4.81
C ILE A 34 1.49 12.87 4.24
N ILE A 35 0.82 12.36 3.20
CA ILE A 35 -0.23 13.08 2.46
C ILE A 35 -1.55 13.15 3.23
N VAL A 36 -1.91 12.09 3.96
CA VAL A 36 -3.20 11.99 4.67
C VAL A 36 -3.05 12.25 6.17
N GLY A 37 -1.83 12.27 6.69
CA GLY A 37 -1.54 12.49 8.11
C GLY A 37 -1.90 11.31 9.01
N MET A 38 -1.91 10.09 8.47
CA MET A 38 -2.19 8.84 9.20
C MET A 38 -0.91 8.04 9.41
N ASP A 39 -0.89 7.20 10.44
CA ASP A 39 0.26 6.32 10.69
C ASP A 39 0.37 5.21 9.63
N HIS A 40 1.59 4.69 9.41
CA HIS A 40 1.83 3.59 8.48
C HIS A 40 0.98 2.35 8.83
N THR A 41 0.76 2.09 10.12
CA THR A 41 -0.01 0.95 10.60
C THR A 41 -1.48 1.09 10.28
N GLU A 42 -2.05 2.30 10.41
CA GLU A 42 -3.45 2.58 10.05
C GLU A 42 -3.69 2.41 8.55
N ILE A 43 -2.74 2.89 7.72
CA ILE A 43 -2.80 2.72 6.28
C ILE A 43 -2.67 1.24 5.92
N PHE A 44 -1.79 0.51 6.58
CA PHE A 44 -1.62 -0.92 6.37
C PHE A 44 -2.90 -1.71 6.69
N ASP A 45 -3.56 -1.42 7.81
CA ASP A 45 -4.84 -2.03 8.16
C ASP A 45 -5.95 -1.64 7.16
N PHE A 46 -5.97 -0.40 6.69
CA PHE A 46 -6.85 0.01 5.60
C PHE A 46 -6.59 -0.79 4.32
N LEU A 47 -5.32 -1.04 3.99
CA LEU A 47 -4.95 -1.82 2.80
C LEU A 47 -5.35 -3.30 2.93
N ARG A 48 -5.43 -3.86 4.14
CA ARG A 48 -5.85 -5.26 4.35
C ARG A 48 -7.28 -5.53 3.92
N PHE A 49 -8.19 -4.56 4.08
CA PHE A 49 -9.63 -4.79 3.88
C PHE A 49 -10.28 -3.83 2.87
N GLY A 50 -9.66 -2.67 2.58
CA GLY A 50 -10.29 -1.57 1.86
C GLY A 50 -9.96 -1.46 0.37
N VAL A 51 -9.06 -2.30 -0.14
CA VAL A 51 -8.39 -2.05 -1.45
C VAL A 51 -8.17 -3.29 -2.32
N GLU A 52 -8.91 -4.38 -2.09
CA GLU A 52 -8.78 -5.61 -2.88
C GLU A 52 -8.90 -5.34 -4.39
N LYS A 53 -9.91 -4.54 -4.79
CA LYS A 53 -10.13 -4.14 -6.17
C LYS A 53 -8.94 -3.39 -6.75
N GLU A 54 -8.36 -2.46 -5.99
CA GLU A 54 -7.19 -1.69 -6.45
C GLU A 54 -5.95 -2.57 -6.57
N PHE A 55 -5.81 -3.60 -5.73
CA PHE A 55 -4.75 -4.60 -5.91
C PHE A 55 -4.95 -5.47 -7.16
N GLU A 56 -6.18 -5.84 -7.49
CA GLU A 56 -6.49 -6.53 -8.75
C GLU A 56 -6.16 -5.66 -9.97
N GLU A 57 -6.58 -4.39 -9.95
CA GLU A 57 -6.26 -3.43 -11.00
C GLU A 57 -4.74 -3.18 -11.09
N LEU A 58 -4.04 -3.12 -9.96
CA LEU A 58 -2.59 -2.99 -9.93
C LEU A 58 -1.90 -4.23 -10.53
N LYS A 59 -2.43 -5.44 -10.33
CA LYS A 59 -1.88 -6.65 -10.96
C LYS A 59 -2.09 -6.66 -12.47
N ALA A 60 -3.20 -6.08 -12.95
CA ALA A 60 -3.50 -5.98 -14.37
C ALA A 60 -2.65 -4.91 -15.08
N ASP A 61 -2.61 -3.70 -14.53
CA ASP A 61 -2.02 -2.53 -15.20
C ASP A 61 -0.59 -2.22 -14.73
N TYR A 62 -0.17 -2.75 -13.59
CA TYR A 62 1.12 -2.47 -12.92
C TYR A 62 1.41 -0.96 -12.71
N HIS A 63 0.36 -0.16 -12.62
CA HIS A 63 0.41 1.30 -12.48
C HIS A 63 0.33 1.74 -11.01
N TRP A 64 1.48 1.73 -10.34
CA TRP A 64 1.63 2.07 -8.91
C TRP A 64 1.22 3.50 -8.55
N GLU A 65 1.42 4.48 -9.44
CA GLU A 65 0.99 5.86 -9.19
C GLU A 65 -0.54 5.97 -9.15
N ASN A 66 -1.22 5.32 -10.09
CA ASN A 66 -2.69 5.28 -10.12
C ASN A 66 -3.23 4.57 -8.88
N PHE A 67 -2.61 3.45 -8.47
CA PHE A 67 -2.92 2.77 -7.22
C PHE A 67 -2.83 3.72 -6.03
N ARG A 68 -1.71 4.42 -5.84
CA ARG A 68 -1.53 5.41 -4.75
C ARG A 68 -2.64 6.47 -4.77
N ILE A 69 -2.95 7.05 -5.92
CA ILE A 69 -4.00 8.08 -6.06
C ILE A 69 -5.37 7.53 -5.64
N LYS A 70 -5.69 6.29 -6.03
CA LYS A 70 -6.96 5.64 -5.65
C LYS A 70 -7.03 5.42 -4.14
N ILE A 71 -5.95 4.90 -3.53
CA ILE A 71 -5.89 4.67 -2.07
C ILE A 71 -6.03 6.00 -1.33
N GLN A 72 -5.31 7.04 -1.75
CA GLN A 72 -5.39 8.38 -1.17
C GLN A 72 -6.83 8.91 -1.16
N LYS A 73 -7.56 8.78 -2.28
CA LYS A 73 -8.96 9.22 -2.37
C LYS A 73 -9.86 8.47 -1.39
N LYS A 74 -9.66 7.15 -1.23
CA LYS A 74 -10.45 6.35 -0.29
C LYS A 74 -10.16 6.67 1.17
N LEU A 75 -8.89 6.86 1.52
CA LEU A 75 -8.47 7.26 2.87
C LEU A 75 -9.06 8.61 3.26
N LYS A 76 -8.97 9.61 2.37
CA LYS A 76 -9.57 10.94 2.62
C LYS A 76 -11.09 10.88 2.76
N LYS A 77 -11.78 10.04 1.98
CA LYS A 77 -13.24 9.87 2.09
C LYS A 77 -13.66 9.20 3.40
N SER A 78 -12.84 8.29 3.92
CA SER A 78 -13.12 7.59 5.19
C SER A 78 -12.88 8.46 6.42
N SER A 79 -12.18 9.59 6.25
CA SER A 79 -11.90 10.57 7.32
C SER A 79 -12.94 11.70 7.41
N SER A 80 -14.06 11.61 6.68
CA SER A 80 -15.12 12.63 6.59
C SER A 80 -16.47 12.11 7.06
#